data_AF-A0A2V6PHC3-F1
#
_entry.id   AF-A0A2V6PHC3-F1
#
_cell.length_a   1.000
_cell.length_b   1.000
_cell.length_c   1.000
_cell.angle_alpha   90.00
_cell.angle_beta   90.00
_cell.angle_gamma   90.00
#
_symmetry.space_group_name_H-M   'P 1'
#
loop_
_entity.id
_entity.type
_entity.pdbx_description
1 polymer ?
#
loop_
_entity_poly.entity_id
_entity_poly.type
_entity_poly.pdbx_seq_one_letter_code
_entity_poly.pdbx_strand_id
1 'polypeptide(L)'
;MRTTWSKVVFLGCLLASLPTYAQRPAIFYVADPAALNTSEQMVVDRLTVMGFTVTPIDDNLSDPTDANGQQLIVISSTVGSGNIGAKHTPTAVPIVHWEVNLLDELGIQSNNVNGVSITAGQIEISDASHPLAAGLPAGVIKFCDPPAALAAADAAISSVNVVAREVGGPRAFIIGVEKGAGLNPARIASAPARRVAFPMNDDVFRTLTDDGLTLFDAAINWAAGPTNAPVGVAQSPTNLTVIENQSAAFSVIVTGAPPWSFQWQRSVGAGVFTNIPGATSRTFTLAQVRITDDGASFRVQVANAFGNATSGAASLTVNRDTTAPTIADALTRGNPNGLFVVFSEQVTAITATNKNNYTINNGVTVNGASLQARPSPPAEVTF
;
A
#
# COMPACT_ATOMS: atom_id res chain seq x y z
N MET A 1 25.10 -6.29 -12.41
CA MET A 1 23.63 -6.14 -12.40
C MET A 1 23.03 -7.20 -11.49
N ARG A 2 22.72 -6.83 -10.25
CA ARG A 2 21.93 -7.66 -9.33
C ARG A 2 20.74 -6.82 -8.92
N THR A 3 19.58 -7.14 -9.49
CA THR A 3 18.27 -6.70 -9.03
C THR A 3 18.10 -7.15 -7.58
N THR A 4 18.09 -6.19 -6.65
CA THR A 4 17.72 -6.43 -5.26
C THR A 4 16.20 -6.52 -5.21
N TRP A 5 15.70 -7.75 -5.05
CA TRP A 5 14.29 -8.00 -4.79
C TRP A 5 14.03 -7.63 -3.33
N SER A 6 13.19 -6.62 -3.09
CA SER A 6 12.55 -6.41 -1.79
C SER A 6 11.71 -7.65 -1.49
N LYS A 7 12.22 -8.52 -0.61
CA LYS A 7 11.46 -9.65 -0.08
C LYS A 7 10.32 -9.09 0.77
N VAL A 8 9.15 -8.94 0.17
CA VAL A 8 7.89 -8.91 0.91
C VAL A 8 7.76 -10.31 1.52
N VAL A 9 7.98 -10.39 2.83
CA VAL A 9 7.74 -11.63 3.58
C VAL A 9 6.22 -11.83 3.61
N PHE A 10 5.73 -12.74 2.77
CA PHE A 10 4.37 -13.27 2.87
C PHE A 10 4.27 -14.12 4.15
N LEU A 11 3.36 -13.72 5.03
CA LEU A 11 3.14 -14.40 6.30
C LEU A 11 2.09 -15.50 6.10
N GLY A 12 2.55 -16.73 5.91
CA GLY A 12 1.76 -17.89 6.30
C GLY A 12 1.74 -17.98 7.83
N CYS A 13 0.56 -17.91 8.42
CA CYS A 13 0.23 -18.28 9.80
C CYS A 13 1.00 -17.58 10.95
N LEU A 14 0.33 -16.61 11.58
CA LEU A 14 0.17 -16.62 13.05
C LEU A 14 -1.07 -15.79 13.44
N LEU A 15 -2.26 -16.39 13.35
CA LEU A 15 -3.47 -15.86 14.01
C LEU A 15 -3.36 -16.09 15.53
N ALA A 16 -2.52 -15.30 16.19
CA ALA A 16 -2.57 -15.18 17.64
C ALA A 16 -3.84 -14.39 18.00
N SER A 17 -4.77 -15.06 18.68
CA SER A 17 -5.98 -14.56 19.35
C SER A 17 -6.28 -13.07 19.13
N LEU A 18 -6.96 -12.75 18.03
CA LEU A 18 -7.59 -11.43 17.88
C LEU A 18 -8.59 -11.24 19.03
N PRO A 19 -8.77 -10.01 19.55
CA PRO A 19 -9.81 -9.74 20.53
C PRO A 19 -11.15 -10.23 19.99
N THR A 20 -11.99 -10.81 20.84
CA THR A 20 -13.36 -11.22 20.52
C THR A 20 -14.24 -9.98 20.26
N TYR A 21 -13.96 -9.26 19.17
CA TYR A 21 -14.97 -8.44 18.54
C TYR A 21 -16.04 -9.39 18.01
N ALA A 22 -17.32 -9.04 18.21
CA ALA A 22 -18.42 -9.81 17.66
C ALA A 22 -18.18 -9.97 16.15
N GLN A 23 -17.83 -11.19 15.75
CA GLN A 23 -17.42 -11.52 14.39
C GLN A 23 -18.52 -11.12 13.43
N ARG A 24 -18.25 -10.16 12.54
CA ARG A 24 -19.23 -9.60 11.61
C ARG A 24 -19.35 -10.55 10.42
N PRO A 25 -20.46 -11.26 10.22
CA PRO A 25 -20.58 -12.18 9.09
C PRO A 25 -20.54 -11.40 7.77
N ALA A 26 -19.71 -11.84 6.84
CA ALA A 26 -19.63 -11.33 5.48
C ALA A 26 -19.55 -12.47 4.47
N ILE A 27 -20.11 -12.26 3.29
CA ILE A 27 -19.93 -13.16 2.15
C ILE A 27 -18.92 -12.56 1.17
N PHE A 28 -18.14 -13.43 0.52
CA PHE A 28 -17.19 -13.05 -0.52
C PHE A 28 -17.40 -13.91 -1.76
N TYR A 29 -18.01 -13.34 -2.80
CA TYR A 29 -18.20 -14.05 -4.06
C TYR A 29 -16.89 -14.08 -4.86
N VAL A 30 -16.53 -15.30 -5.28
CA VAL A 30 -15.31 -15.64 -6.03
C VAL A 30 -15.63 -16.73 -7.05
N ALA A 31 -14.77 -16.92 -8.06
CA ALA A 31 -14.95 -17.98 -9.05
C ALA A 31 -14.84 -19.40 -8.46
N ASP A 32 -13.89 -19.62 -7.54
CA ASP A 32 -13.65 -20.93 -6.93
C ASP A 32 -13.29 -20.77 -5.44
N PRO A 33 -14.24 -20.95 -4.51
CA PRO A 33 -13.98 -20.80 -3.08
C PRO A 33 -13.08 -21.91 -2.52
N ALA A 34 -12.87 -23.02 -3.24
CA ALA A 34 -11.97 -24.09 -2.83
C ALA A 34 -10.51 -23.79 -3.20
N ALA A 35 -10.26 -22.83 -4.10
CA ALA A 35 -8.94 -22.47 -4.61
C ALA A 35 -8.79 -20.95 -4.82
N LEU A 36 -8.93 -20.18 -3.73
CA LEU A 36 -8.71 -18.73 -3.75
C LEU A 36 -7.33 -18.40 -4.31
N ASN A 37 -7.27 -17.41 -5.22
CA ASN A 37 -6.00 -16.86 -5.65
C ASN A 37 -5.32 -16.07 -4.52
N THR A 38 -4.07 -15.66 -4.72
CA THR A 38 -3.30 -14.95 -3.68
C THR A 38 -3.98 -13.68 -3.20
N SER A 39 -4.55 -12.89 -4.12
CA SER A 39 -5.22 -11.62 -3.79
C SER A 39 -6.52 -11.85 -3.03
N GLU A 40 -7.31 -12.85 -3.41
CA GLU A 40 -8.53 -13.24 -2.71
C GLU A 40 -8.24 -13.73 -1.29
N GLN A 41 -7.20 -14.56 -1.11
CA GLN A 41 -6.77 -14.97 0.23
C GLN A 41 -6.34 -13.77 1.07
N MET A 42 -5.59 -12.82 0.49
CA MET A 42 -5.20 -11.59 1.18
C MET A 42 -6.40 -10.70 1.55
N VAL A 43 -7.45 -10.67 0.73
CA VAL A 43 -8.71 -10.00 1.05
C VAL A 43 -9.40 -10.68 2.22
N VAL A 44 -9.49 -12.02 2.23
CA VAL A 44 -10.07 -12.78 3.36
C VAL A 44 -9.31 -12.50 4.66
N ASP A 45 -7.98 -12.56 4.61
CA ASP A 45 -7.12 -12.27 5.75
C ASP A 45 -7.32 -10.83 6.24
N ARG A 46 -7.40 -9.87 5.29
CA ARG A 46 -7.61 -8.46 5.63
C ARG A 46 -8.96 -8.22 6.27
N LEU A 47 -10.04 -8.75 5.71
CA LEU A 47 -11.39 -8.64 6.27
C LEU A 47 -11.47 -9.30 7.66
N THR A 48 -10.76 -10.41 7.87
CA THR A 48 -10.64 -11.07 9.18
C THR A 48 -9.96 -10.16 10.20
N VAL A 49 -8.85 -9.51 9.81
CA VAL A 49 -8.18 -8.47 10.62
C VAL A 49 -9.13 -7.30 10.91
N MET A 50 -10.04 -6.98 9.99
CA MET A 50 -11.08 -5.95 10.17
C MET A 50 -12.29 -6.42 10.98
N GLY A 51 -12.29 -7.65 11.50
CA GLY A 51 -13.32 -8.19 12.39
C GLY A 51 -14.48 -8.89 11.70
N PHE A 52 -14.32 -9.25 10.43
CA PHE A 52 -15.31 -10.05 9.70
C PHE A 52 -15.03 -11.56 9.80
N THR A 53 -16.07 -12.36 9.89
CA THR A 53 -16.01 -13.78 9.52
C THR A 53 -16.45 -13.89 8.07
N VAL A 54 -15.49 -14.20 7.19
CA VAL A 54 -15.71 -14.22 5.74
C VAL A 54 -16.09 -15.63 5.29
N THR A 55 -17.17 -15.74 4.54
CA THR A 55 -17.61 -16.97 3.87
C THR A 55 -17.45 -16.80 2.36
N PRO A 56 -16.40 -17.38 1.75
CA PRO A 56 -16.30 -17.43 0.29
C PRO A 56 -17.43 -18.27 -0.32
N ILE A 57 -18.03 -17.79 -1.40
CA ILE A 57 -19.10 -18.48 -2.13
C ILE A 57 -18.76 -18.51 -3.62
N ASP A 58 -18.95 -19.68 -4.23
CA ASP A 58 -18.85 -19.88 -5.69
C ASP A 58 -19.90 -19.03 -6.38
N ASP A 59 -19.48 -18.21 -7.33
CA ASP A 59 -20.36 -17.29 -8.05
C ASP A 59 -21.53 -17.99 -8.76
N ASN A 60 -21.31 -19.22 -9.27
CA ASN A 60 -22.35 -20.04 -9.89
C ASN A 60 -23.48 -20.42 -8.92
N LEU A 61 -23.20 -20.36 -7.61
CA LEU A 61 -24.14 -20.64 -6.54
C LEU A 61 -24.72 -19.38 -5.89
N SER A 62 -24.36 -18.18 -6.39
CA SER A 62 -24.84 -16.93 -5.82
C SER A 62 -26.36 -16.85 -5.75
N ASP A 63 -26.87 -16.54 -4.56
CA ASP A 63 -28.29 -16.41 -4.29
C ASP A 63 -28.57 -15.13 -3.45
N PRO A 64 -29.61 -14.35 -3.75
CA PRO A 64 -29.96 -13.17 -2.94
C PRO A 64 -30.14 -13.47 -1.44
N THR A 65 -30.52 -14.69 -1.06
CA THR A 65 -30.72 -15.13 0.32
C THR A 65 -29.42 -15.31 1.09
N ASP A 66 -28.27 -15.41 0.42
CA ASP A 66 -26.94 -15.43 1.05
C ASP A 66 -26.70 -14.17 1.89
N ALA A 67 -27.35 -13.06 1.54
CA ALA A 67 -27.29 -11.79 2.25
C ALA A 67 -27.95 -11.84 3.65
N ASN A 68 -28.79 -12.85 3.93
CA ASN A 68 -29.52 -12.92 5.19
C ASN A 68 -28.57 -13.04 6.38
N GLY A 69 -28.68 -12.09 7.32
CA GLY A 69 -27.83 -12.04 8.51
C GLY A 69 -26.39 -11.54 8.26
N GLN A 70 -26.03 -11.24 7.02
CA GLN A 70 -24.72 -10.69 6.67
C GLN A 70 -24.65 -9.19 6.96
N GLN A 71 -23.44 -8.70 7.21
CA GLN A 71 -23.15 -7.27 7.38
C GLN A 71 -22.42 -6.66 6.19
N LEU A 72 -21.92 -7.49 5.28
CA LEU A 72 -21.20 -7.07 4.10
C LEU A 72 -21.26 -8.16 3.01
N ILE A 73 -21.43 -7.72 1.77
CA ILE A 73 -21.22 -8.53 0.57
C ILE A 73 -19.98 -7.98 -0.11
N VAL A 74 -19.00 -8.86 -0.37
CA VAL A 74 -17.81 -8.54 -1.16
C VAL A 74 -17.86 -9.33 -2.46
N ILE A 75 -17.56 -8.69 -3.60
CA ILE A 75 -17.60 -9.35 -4.91
C ILE A 75 -16.27 -9.12 -5.64
N SER A 76 -15.54 -10.22 -5.85
CA SER A 76 -14.29 -10.24 -6.62
C SER A 76 -14.57 -10.03 -8.11
N SER A 77 -13.59 -9.55 -8.87
CA SER A 77 -13.65 -9.56 -10.34
C SER A 77 -13.38 -10.93 -10.96
N THR A 78 -13.00 -11.92 -10.14
CA THR A 78 -12.86 -13.30 -10.63
C THR A 78 -14.21 -13.92 -10.98
N VAL A 79 -15.30 -13.42 -10.40
CA VAL A 79 -16.65 -13.90 -10.69
C VAL A 79 -17.00 -13.69 -12.17
N GLY A 80 -17.74 -14.62 -12.75
CA GLY A 80 -18.52 -14.35 -13.94
C GLY A 80 -19.61 -13.34 -13.60
N SER A 81 -19.54 -12.13 -14.16
CA SER A 81 -20.54 -11.08 -13.88
C SER A 81 -21.97 -11.55 -14.13
N GLY A 82 -22.21 -12.40 -15.14
CA GLY A 82 -23.51 -13.00 -15.41
C GLY A 82 -24.03 -13.95 -14.33
N ASN A 83 -23.12 -14.59 -13.57
CA ASN A 83 -23.48 -15.46 -12.46
C ASN A 83 -24.03 -14.64 -11.28
N ILE A 84 -23.45 -13.46 -11.02
CA ILE A 84 -23.94 -12.54 -9.98
C ILE A 84 -25.16 -11.74 -10.49
N GLY A 85 -25.05 -11.14 -11.67
CA GLY A 85 -26.06 -10.33 -12.31
C GLY A 85 -26.67 -9.27 -11.38
N ALA A 86 -27.99 -9.10 -11.45
CA ALA A 86 -28.74 -8.18 -10.60
C ALA A 86 -29.22 -8.80 -9.27
N LYS A 87 -28.77 -10.01 -8.90
CA LYS A 87 -29.27 -10.77 -7.74
C LYS A 87 -29.15 -9.99 -6.42
N HIS A 88 -28.04 -9.27 -6.24
CA HIS A 88 -27.80 -8.45 -5.04
C HIS A 88 -28.18 -6.98 -5.21
N THR A 89 -28.74 -6.59 -6.35
CA THR A 89 -29.24 -5.23 -6.55
C THR A 89 -30.33 -4.82 -5.55
N PRO A 90 -31.27 -5.69 -5.13
CA PRO A 90 -32.28 -5.33 -4.13
C PRO A 90 -31.86 -5.60 -2.67
N THR A 91 -30.68 -6.20 -2.40
CA THR A 91 -30.33 -6.60 -1.03
C THR A 91 -30.04 -5.39 -0.15
N ALA A 92 -30.57 -5.42 1.08
CA ALA A 92 -30.36 -4.39 2.10
C ALA A 92 -29.09 -4.60 2.93
N VAL A 93 -28.05 -5.15 2.31
CA VAL A 93 -26.72 -5.38 2.90
C VAL A 93 -25.70 -4.55 2.13
N PRO A 94 -24.75 -3.88 2.80
CA PRO A 94 -23.69 -3.13 2.13
C PRO A 94 -22.89 -3.99 1.15
N ILE A 95 -22.49 -3.39 0.02
CA ILE A 95 -21.74 -4.08 -1.04
C ILE A 95 -20.42 -3.37 -1.28
N VAL A 96 -19.32 -4.10 -1.35
CA VAL A 96 -18.05 -3.64 -1.93
C VAL A 96 -17.68 -4.57 -3.08
N HIS A 97 -17.45 -4.04 -4.27
CA HIS A 97 -17.08 -4.86 -5.42
C HIS A 97 -15.99 -4.19 -6.25
N TRP A 98 -15.33 -5.02 -7.05
CA TRP A 98 -14.40 -4.57 -8.09
C TRP A 98 -14.59 -5.32 -9.41
N GLU A 99 -15.69 -6.06 -9.56
CA GLU A 99 -16.08 -6.58 -10.87
C GLU A 99 -16.65 -5.45 -11.74
N VAL A 100 -15.95 -5.19 -12.84
CA VAL A 100 -16.17 -4.04 -13.72
C VAL A 100 -17.47 -4.14 -14.51
N ASN A 101 -17.91 -5.36 -14.84
CA ASN A 101 -19.16 -5.62 -15.54
C ASN A 101 -20.34 -5.86 -14.58
N LEU A 102 -20.22 -5.43 -13.32
CA LEU A 102 -21.35 -5.37 -12.37
C LEU A 102 -21.74 -3.94 -12.01
N LEU A 103 -21.00 -2.94 -12.51
CA LEU A 103 -21.26 -1.54 -12.21
C LEU A 103 -22.67 -1.10 -12.61
N ASP A 104 -23.17 -1.56 -13.77
CA ASP A 104 -24.52 -1.20 -14.20
C ASP A 104 -25.58 -2.12 -13.61
N GLU A 105 -25.31 -3.41 -13.35
CA GLU A 105 -26.21 -4.32 -12.60
C GLU A 105 -26.49 -3.79 -11.20
N LEU A 106 -25.46 -3.29 -10.51
CA LEU A 106 -25.55 -2.70 -9.18
C LEU A 106 -26.02 -1.23 -9.22
N GLY A 107 -26.29 -0.70 -10.42
CA GLY A 107 -26.92 0.60 -10.65
C GLY A 107 -26.02 1.81 -10.42
N ILE A 108 -24.69 1.61 -10.41
CA ILE A 108 -23.66 2.66 -10.20
C ILE A 108 -23.38 3.44 -11.48
N GLN A 109 -23.62 2.84 -12.65
CA GLN A 109 -23.47 3.49 -13.94
C GLN A 109 -24.69 3.33 -14.85
N SER A 110 -24.63 3.99 -16.01
CA SER A 110 -25.67 3.93 -17.05
C SER A 110 -25.98 2.48 -17.47
N ASN A 111 -27.23 2.21 -17.85
CA ASN A 111 -27.72 0.83 -18.05
C ASN A 111 -27.08 0.22 -19.30
N ASN A 112 -26.67 -1.05 -19.25
CA ASN A 112 -26.00 -1.76 -20.35
C ASN A 112 -24.70 -1.06 -20.81
N VAL A 113 -24.03 -0.36 -19.90
CA VAL A 113 -22.68 0.14 -20.12
C VAL A 113 -21.75 -0.80 -19.37
N ASN A 114 -20.76 -1.37 -20.06
CA ASN A 114 -19.69 -2.10 -19.40
C ASN A 114 -18.76 -1.11 -18.74
N GLY A 115 -18.19 -1.45 -17.58
CA GLY A 115 -17.06 -0.69 -17.08
C GLY A 115 -15.81 -0.92 -17.95
N VAL A 116 -14.72 -0.24 -17.59
CA VAL A 116 -13.46 -0.31 -18.32
C VAL A 116 -12.34 -0.72 -17.37
N SER A 117 -11.42 -1.56 -17.85
CA SER A 117 -10.16 -1.85 -17.17
C SER A 117 -9.02 -1.02 -17.76
N ILE A 118 -8.27 -0.33 -16.92
CA ILE A 118 -7.20 0.59 -17.33
C ILE A 118 -5.93 0.25 -16.58
N THR A 119 -4.80 0.10 -17.28
CA THR A 119 -3.52 -0.13 -16.62
C THR A 119 -3.02 1.15 -15.97
N ALA A 120 -2.97 1.18 -14.64
CA ALA A 120 -2.47 2.32 -13.87
C ALA A 120 -1.82 1.85 -12.56
N GLY A 121 -0.85 2.64 -12.06
CA GLY A 121 -0.27 2.50 -10.72
C GLY A 121 -0.63 3.66 -9.79
N GLN A 122 -1.32 4.67 -10.32
CA GLN A 122 -1.67 5.91 -9.64
C GLN A 122 -3.14 6.23 -9.88
N ILE A 123 -3.75 6.89 -8.91
CA ILE A 123 -5.10 7.44 -8.99
C ILE A 123 -5.08 8.88 -8.49
N GLU A 124 -6.06 9.69 -8.89
CA GLU A 124 -6.24 11.05 -8.39
C GLU A 124 -7.40 11.10 -7.40
N ILE A 125 -7.12 11.47 -6.15
CA ILE A 125 -8.16 11.75 -5.15
C ILE A 125 -8.83 13.08 -5.50
N SER A 126 -10.07 13.02 -5.98
CA SER A 126 -10.86 14.19 -6.40
C SER A 126 -11.74 14.76 -5.28
N ASP A 127 -12.12 13.94 -4.30
CA ASP A 127 -12.86 14.39 -3.11
C ASP A 127 -12.19 13.86 -1.83
N ALA A 128 -11.19 14.60 -1.36
CA ALA A 128 -10.46 14.30 -0.13
C ALA A 128 -11.30 14.50 1.15
N SER A 129 -12.46 15.16 1.06
CA SER A 129 -13.33 15.38 2.21
C SER A 129 -14.22 14.17 2.51
N HIS A 130 -14.45 13.32 1.50
CA HIS A 130 -15.25 12.12 1.65
C HIS A 130 -14.52 11.07 2.51
N PRO A 131 -15.20 10.37 3.45
CA PRO A 131 -14.56 9.37 4.31
C PRO A 131 -13.84 8.23 3.55
N LEU A 132 -14.29 7.90 2.34
CA LEU A 132 -13.63 6.92 1.45
C LEU A 132 -12.23 7.37 0.99
N ALA A 133 -11.90 8.66 1.03
CA ALA A 133 -10.55 9.14 0.77
C ALA A 133 -9.59 8.84 1.93
N ALA A 134 -10.10 8.31 3.06
CA ALA A 134 -9.31 7.87 4.20
C ALA A 134 -8.41 8.94 4.83
N GLY A 135 -8.73 10.22 4.62
CA GLY A 135 -7.92 11.35 5.06
C GLY A 135 -6.68 11.62 4.19
N LEU A 136 -6.50 10.91 3.07
CA LEU A 136 -5.48 11.23 2.08
C LEU A 136 -5.81 12.58 1.42
N PRO A 137 -4.80 13.41 1.15
CA PRO A 137 -5.00 14.71 0.52
C PRO A 137 -5.49 14.56 -0.93
N ALA A 138 -6.11 15.61 -1.45
CA ALA A 138 -6.49 15.66 -2.86
C ALA A 138 -5.24 15.63 -3.76
N GLY A 139 -5.37 15.01 -4.93
CA GLY A 139 -4.31 14.89 -5.93
C GLY A 139 -3.84 13.45 -6.18
N VAL A 140 -2.74 13.33 -6.91
CA VAL A 140 -2.22 12.04 -7.38
C VAL A 140 -1.53 11.29 -6.25
N ILE A 141 -2.00 10.06 -6.00
CA ILE A 141 -1.38 9.12 -5.07
C ILE A 141 -0.90 7.87 -5.82
N LYS A 142 0.09 7.19 -5.24
CA LYS A 142 0.50 5.86 -5.72
C LYS A 142 -0.48 4.84 -5.15
N PHE A 143 -1.23 4.15 -6.00
CA PHE A 143 -2.26 3.22 -5.57
C PHE A 143 -1.73 1.80 -5.48
N CYS A 144 -1.07 1.31 -6.53
CA CYS A 144 -0.45 -0.01 -6.60
C CYS A 144 0.93 0.04 -7.29
N ASP A 145 1.76 -0.96 -7.00
CA ASP A 145 3.09 -1.14 -7.59
C ASP A 145 3.44 -2.63 -7.75
N PRO A 146 3.76 -3.11 -8.95
CA PRO A 146 3.77 -2.39 -10.23
C PRO A 146 2.35 -1.94 -10.67
N PRO A 147 2.25 -1.02 -11.65
CA PRO A 147 0.98 -0.69 -12.29
C PRO A 147 0.22 -1.94 -12.77
N ALA A 148 -1.09 -1.94 -12.60
CA ALA A 148 -1.95 -3.08 -12.91
C ALA A 148 -3.29 -2.62 -13.50
N ALA A 149 -4.10 -3.56 -13.99
CA ALA A 149 -5.42 -3.24 -14.54
C ALA A 149 -6.38 -2.85 -13.41
N LEU A 150 -6.87 -1.61 -13.41
CA LEU A 150 -7.81 -1.09 -12.42
C LEU A 150 -9.20 -0.98 -13.04
N ALA A 151 -10.22 -1.48 -12.35
CA ALA A 151 -11.62 -1.33 -12.76
C ALA A 151 -12.07 0.13 -12.59
N ALA A 152 -12.76 0.66 -13.62
CA ALA A 152 -13.29 2.01 -13.63
C ALA A 152 -14.71 2.05 -14.21
N ALA A 153 -15.51 2.98 -13.71
CA ALA A 153 -16.78 3.34 -14.35
C ALA A 153 -16.52 4.35 -15.46
N ASP A 154 -17.04 4.05 -16.66
CA ASP A 154 -16.94 4.92 -17.83
C ASP A 154 -18.07 5.97 -17.87
N ALA A 155 -19.25 5.61 -17.35
CA ALA A 155 -20.45 6.46 -17.35
C ALA A 155 -21.20 6.41 -16.02
N ALA A 156 -20.49 6.67 -14.91
CA ALA A 156 -21.07 6.74 -13.56
C ALA A 156 -22.25 7.73 -13.51
N ILE A 157 -23.34 7.34 -12.85
CA ILE A 157 -24.52 8.20 -12.72
C ILE A 157 -24.27 9.37 -11.76
N SER A 158 -25.01 10.46 -11.89
CA SER A 158 -24.74 11.70 -11.14
C SER A 158 -25.00 11.62 -9.63
N SER A 159 -25.73 10.61 -9.15
CA SER A 159 -26.07 10.43 -7.74
C SER A 159 -25.01 9.71 -6.92
N VAL A 160 -23.94 9.21 -7.54
CA VAL A 160 -22.84 8.56 -6.84
C VAL A 160 -21.78 9.57 -6.39
N ASN A 161 -21.07 9.26 -5.31
CA ASN A 161 -19.92 10.02 -4.86
C ASN A 161 -18.68 9.47 -5.56
N VAL A 162 -18.08 10.25 -6.47
CA VAL A 162 -16.79 9.90 -7.10
C VAL A 162 -15.65 10.49 -6.27
N VAL A 163 -14.93 9.62 -5.59
CA VAL A 163 -13.90 9.98 -4.60
C VAL A 163 -12.52 10.00 -5.22
N ALA A 164 -12.27 9.10 -6.17
CA ALA A 164 -11.03 9.05 -6.93
C ALA A 164 -11.27 8.77 -8.41
N ARG A 165 -10.36 9.24 -9.26
CA ARG A 165 -10.42 9.18 -10.72
C ARG A 165 -9.12 8.71 -11.35
N GLU A 166 -9.23 8.35 -12.63
CA GLU A 166 -8.09 8.19 -13.52
C GLU A 166 -7.26 9.49 -13.58
N VAL A 167 -5.94 9.38 -13.44
CA VAL A 167 -5.04 10.54 -13.47
C VAL A 167 -5.11 11.21 -14.85
N GLY A 168 -5.58 12.46 -14.90
CA GLY A 168 -5.76 13.21 -16.15
C GLY A 168 -6.91 12.70 -17.03
N GLY A 169 -7.75 11.79 -16.52
CA GLY A 169 -8.88 11.20 -17.23
C GLY A 169 -10.23 11.45 -16.53
N PRO A 170 -11.36 11.25 -17.24
CA PRO A 170 -12.68 11.49 -16.65
C PRO A 170 -13.19 10.31 -15.81
N ARG A 171 -12.60 9.12 -15.94
CA ARG A 171 -13.17 7.87 -15.43
C ARG A 171 -13.07 7.77 -13.91
N ALA A 172 -14.09 7.20 -13.31
CA ALA A 172 -14.22 7.09 -11.86
C ALA A 172 -13.66 5.74 -11.37
N PHE A 173 -12.81 5.78 -10.34
CA PHE A 173 -12.16 4.61 -9.75
C PHE A 173 -12.79 4.21 -8.42
N ILE A 174 -12.79 5.12 -7.43
CA ILE A 174 -13.42 4.88 -6.13
C ILE A 174 -14.76 5.59 -6.12
N ILE A 175 -15.84 4.80 -6.04
CA ILE A 175 -17.21 5.30 -6.07
C ILE A 175 -17.95 4.82 -4.85
N GLY A 176 -18.61 5.73 -4.14
CA GLY A 176 -19.49 5.42 -3.00
C GLY A 176 -20.94 5.80 -3.29
N VAL A 177 -21.87 4.91 -2.97
CA VAL A 177 -23.32 5.19 -2.98
C VAL A 177 -23.87 5.11 -1.57
N GLU A 178 -24.48 6.20 -1.09
CA GLU A 178 -25.11 6.22 0.23
C GLU A 178 -26.39 5.39 0.26
N LYS A 179 -26.77 4.89 1.44
CA LYS A 179 -28.08 4.24 1.62
C LYS A 179 -29.18 5.25 1.29
N GLY A 180 -30.12 4.85 0.43
CA GLY A 180 -31.23 5.67 -0.04
C GLY A 180 -30.86 6.64 -1.18
N ALA A 181 -29.59 6.75 -1.56
CA ALA A 181 -29.20 7.53 -2.73
C ALA A 181 -29.76 6.90 -4.01
N GLY A 182 -30.04 7.73 -5.02
CA GLY A 182 -30.55 7.27 -6.31
C GLY A 182 -29.58 6.29 -6.97
N LEU A 183 -30.10 5.19 -7.50
CA LEU A 183 -29.38 4.29 -8.39
C LEU A 183 -29.94 4.43 -9.81
N ASN A 184 -29.33 3.74 -10.76
CA ASN A 184 -29.88 3.65 -12.10
C ASN A 184 -31.31 3.07 -12.04
N PRO A 185 -32.33 3.82 -12.46
CA PRO A 185 -33.73 3.43 -12.30
C PRO A 185 -34.11 2.21 -13.15
N ALA A 186 -33.31 1.85 -14.16
CA ALA A 186 -33.49 0.59 -14.90
C ALA A 186 -33.18 -0.65 -14.05
N ARG A 187 -32.47 -0.47 -12.93
CA ARG A 187 -32.14 -1.53 -11.96
C ARG A 187 -32.99 -1.42 -10.70
N ILE A 188 -32.89 -0.28 -10.02
CA ILE A 188 -33.64 0.03 -8.80
C ILE A 188 -33.60 1.55 -8.56
N ALA A 189 -34.66 2.12 -7.98
CA ALA A 189 -34.74 3.56 -7.77
C ALA A 189 -33.69 4.10 -6.79
N SER A 190 -33.41 3.37 -5.71
CA SER A 190 -32.51 3.82 -4.64
C SER A 190 -31.75 2.66 -4.02
N ALA A 191 -30.52 2.92 -3.56
CA ALA A 191 -29.66 1.93 -2.91
C ALA A 191 -30.26 1.47 -1.56
N PRO A 192 -30.58 0.18 -1.38
CA PRO A 192 -31.13 -0.31 -0.11
C PRO A 192 -30.11 -0.26 1.06
N ALA A 193 -28.82 -0.30 0.72
CA ALA A 193 -27.68 -0.14 1.62
C ALA A 193 -26.52 0.53 0.87
N ARG A 194 -25.44 0.88 1.57
CA ARG A 194 -24.26 1.51 0.95
C ARG A 194 -23.59 0.59 -0.06
N ARG A 195 -23.00 1.17 -1.11
CA ARG A 195 -22.25 0.44 -2.15
C ARG A 195 -20.93 1.11 -2.42
N VAL A 196 -19.88 0.32 -2.62
CA VAL A 196 -18.59 0.82 -3.08
C VAL A 196 -18.15 0.04 -4.31
N ALA A 197 -17.85 0.76 -5.38
CA ALA A 197 -17.00 0.23 -6.44
C ALA A 197 -15.55 0.63 -6.12
N PHE A 198 -14.67 -0.36 -6.04
CA PHE A 198 -13.27 -0.19 -5.69
C PHE A 198 -12.39 -0.56 -6.90
N PRO A 199 -11.30 0.19 -7.20
CA PRO A 199 -10.61 0.09 -8.48
C PRO A 199 -9.56 -1.02 -8.48
N MET A 200 -9.98 -2.25 -8.23
CA MET A 200 -9.13 -3.44 -8.35
C MET A 200 -9.59 -4.28 -9.54
N ASN A 201 -8.72 -5.16 -10.00
CA ASN A 201 -9.07 -6.24 -10.90
C ASN A 201 -8.13 -7.41 -10.60
N ASP A 202 -8.61 -8.63 -10.72
CA ASP A 202 -7.95 -9.90 -10.49
C ASP A 202 -7.00 -9.86 -9.29
N ASP A 203 -5.71 -9.73 -9.58
CA ASP A 203 -4.60 -9.89 -8.65
C ASP A 203 -4.08 -8.55 -8.08
N VAL A 204 -4.80 -7.45 -8.25
CA VAL A 204 -4.35 -6.10 -7.83
C VAL A 204 -4.19 -5.98 -6.32
N PHE A 205 -4.95 -6.72 -5.51
CA PHE A 205 -4.88 -6.56 -4.05
C PHE A 205 -3.45 -6.77 -3.51
N ARG A 206 -2.71 -7.76 -4.05
CA ARG A 206 -1.34 -8.05 -3.62
C ARG A 206 -0.33 -6.96 -3.99
N THR A 207 -0.66 -6.07 -4.93
CA THR A 207 0.21 -4.99 -5.39
C THR A 207 -0.20 -3.63 -4.83
N LEU A 208 -1.25 -3.55 -4.00
CA LEU A 208 -1.62 -2.30 -3.33
C LEU A 208 -0.44 -1.76 -2.51
N THR A 209 -0.21 -0.46 -2.63
CA THR A 209 0.67 0.28 -1.72
C THR A 209 -0.01 0.49 -0.36
N ASP A 210 0.69 1.08 0.59
CA ASP A 210 0.11 1.49 1.88
C ASP A 210 -1.11 2.43 1.70
N ASP A 211 -1.07 3.34 0.73
CA ASP A 211 -2.18 4.25 0.43
C ASP A 211 -3.34 3.48 -0.21
N GLY A 212 -3.06 2.57 -1.15
CA GLY A 212 -4.06 1.69 -1.75
C GLY A 212 -4.78 0.80 -0.74
N LEU A 213 -4.03 0.20 0.19
CA LEU A 213 -4.59 -0.59 1.28
C LEU A 213 -5.38 0.30 2.26
N THR A 214 -4.93 1.53 2.52
CA THR A 214 -5.66 2.50 3.36
C THR A 214 -7.01 2.86 2.78
N LEU A 215 -7.08 3.05 1.46
CA LEU A 215 -8.34 3.27 0.75
C LEU A 215 -9.24 2.02 0.76
N PHE A 216 -8.68 0.82 0.63
CA PHE A 216 -9.46 -0.42 0.74
C PHE A 216 -10.11 -0.56 2.12
N ASP A 217 -9.35 -0.30 3.19
CA ASP A 217 -9.88 -0.35 4.54
C ASP A 217 -11.01 0.67 4.75
N ALA A 218 -10.85 1.87 4.19
CA ALA A 218 -11.89 2.90 4.23
C ALA A 218 -13.14 2.49 3.44
N ALA A 219 -12.99 1.82 2.30
CA ALA A 219 -14.11 1.28 1.51
C ALA A 219 -14.95 0.28 2.31
N ILE A 220 -14.30 -0.72 2.91
CA ILE A 220 -14.98 -1.73 3.73
C ILE A 220 -15.68 -1.08 4.92
N ASN A 221 -15.00 -0.19 5.67
CA ASN A 221 -15.58 0.45 6.84
C ASN A 221 -16.69 1.44 6.53
N TRP A 222 -16.57 2.19 5.43
CA TRP A 222 -17.61 3.12 5.03
C TRP A 222 -18.88 2.38 4.61
N ALA A 223 -18.75 1.31 3.82
CA ALA A 223 -19.86 0.48 3.37
C ALA A 223 -20.56 -0.22 4.54
N ALA A 224 -19.81 -1.03 5.29
CA ALA A 224 -20.35 -1.86 6.37
C ALA A 224 -20.64 -1.07 7.66
N GLY A 225 -20.14 0.17 7.78
CA GLY A 225 -20.06 0.91 9.03
C GLY A 225 -18.79 0.57 9.81
N PRO A 226 -18.21 1.54 10.54
CA PRO A 226 -17.01 1.30 11.32
C PRO A 226 -17.28 0.24 12.38
N THR A 227 -16.31 -0.61 12.65
CA THR A 227 -16.29 -1.29 13.95
C THR A 227 -16.07 -0.22 15.01
N ASN A 228 -16.85 -0.15 16.09
CA ASN A 228 -16.52 0.71 17.24
C ASN A 228 -15.37 0.07 18.05
N ALA A 229 -14.33 -0.36 17.35
CA ALA A 229 -13.25 -1.17 17.86
C ALA A 229 -12.04 -0.28 18.14
N PRO A 230 -11.53 -0.27 19.38
CA PRO A 230 -10.22 0.28 19.68
C PRO A 230 -9.17 -0.25 18.70
N VAL A 231 -8.24 0.63 18.30
CA VAL A 231 -7.13 0.21 17.46
C VAL A 231 -6.32 -0.90 18.15
N GLY A 232 -5.89 -1.89 17.38
CA GLY A 232 -5.01 -2.95 17.84
C GLY A 232 -3.84 -3.15 16.87
N VAL A 233 -2.82 -3.88 17.30
CA VAL A 233 -1.71 -4.30 16.45
C VAL A 233 -1.88 -5.79 16.17
N ALA A 234 -2.23 -6.14 14.94
CA ALA A 234 -2.30 -7.54 14.48
C ALA A 234 -0.92 -8.11 14.18
N GLN A 235 -0.04 -7.29 13.58
CA GLN A 235 1.34 -7.68 13.30
C GLN A 235 2.29 -6.54 13.65
N SER A 236 3.23 -6.85 14.54
CA SER A 236 4.32 -5.94 14.90
C SER A 236 5.42 -5.96 13.82
N PRO A 237 6.22 -4.89 13.71
CA PRO A 237 7.38 -4.90 12.82
C PRO A 237 8.33 -6.04 13.19
N THR A 238 9.04 -6.55 12.18
CA THR A 238 10.01 -7.65 12.34
C THR A 238 11.44 -7.13 12.33
N ASN A 239 12.34 -7.80 13.05
CA ASN A 239 13.76 -7.49 13.06
C ASN A 239 14.35 -7.53 11.65
N LEU A 240 15.31 -6.65 11.37
CA LEU A 240 16.00 -6.57 10.09
C LEU A 240 17.52 -6.63 10.27
N THR A 241 18.19 -7.27 9.32
CA THR A 241 19.64 -7.22 9.16
C THR A 241 19.94 -6.61 7.80
N VAL A 242 20.63 -5.47 7.77
CA VAL A 242 20.86 -4.67 6.55
C VAL A 242 22.35 -4.31 6.44
N ILE A 243 22.87 -4.22 5.22
CA ILE A 243 24.24 -3.74 4.97
C ILE A 243 24.22 -2.21 5.02
N GLU A 244 25.25 -1.60 5.59
CA GLU A 244 25.44 -0.15 5.60
C GLU A 244 25.21 0.47 4.20
N ASN A 245 24.64 1.68 4.17
CA ASN A 245 24.24 2.42 2.98
C ASN A 245 23.03 1.88 2.19
N GLN A 246 22.50 0.71 2.52
CA GLN A 246 21.23 0.22 1.97
C GLN A 246 20.03 0.79 2.73
N SER A 247 18.82 0.59 2.18
CA SER A 247 17.57 1.00 2.83
C SER A 247 17.00 -0.09 3.75
N ALA A 248 16.38 0.29 4.87
CA ALA A 248 15.60 -0.59 5.74
C ALA A 248 14.14 -0.10 5.82
N ALA A 249 13.16 -1.02 5.84
CA ALA A 249 11.74 -0.67 5.94
C ALA A 249 11.03 -1.53 6.98
N PHE A 250 10.42 -0.89 7.97
CA PHE A 250 9.60 -1.53 9.00
C PHE A 250 8.13 -1.23 8.74
N SER A 251 7.26 -2.24 8.84
CA SER A 251 5.82 -2.10 8.64
C SER A 251 5.02 -2.65 9.82
N VAL A 252 3.79 -2.18 9.99
CA VAL A 252 2.84 -2.66 11.00
C VAL A 252 1.51 -3.02 10.34
N ILE A 253 0.85 -4.06 10.85
CA ILE A 253 -0.56 -4.33 10.52
C ILE A 253 -1.41 -4.02 11.74
N VAL A 254 -2.39 -3.14 11.56
CA VAL A 254 -3.33 -2.72 12.61
C VAL A 254 -4.75 -3.25 12.36
N THR A 255 -5.50 -3.33 13.45
CA THR A 255 -6.93 -3.68 13.52
C THR A 255 -7.71 -2.51 14.13
N GLY A 256 -9.05 -2.63 14.16
CA GLY A 256 -9.93 -1.63 14.75
C GLY A 256 -10.45 -0.61 13.73
N ALA A 257 -11.19 0.40 14.19
CA ALA A 257 -11.81 1.38 13.29
C ALA A 257 -10.77 2.36 12.69
N PRO A 258 -10.77 2.65 11.38
CA PRO A 258 -10.09 3.82 10.83
C PRO A 258 -10.88 5.13 11.11
N PRO A 259 -10.29 6.31 10.88
CA PRO A 259 -8.92 6.54 10.44
C PRO A 259 -7.90 6.21 11.54
N TRP A 260 -6.73 5.72 11.13
CA TRP A 260 -5.61 5.43 12.01
C TRP A 260 -4.56 6.54 11.91
N SER A 261 -4.05 6.99 13.04
CA SER A 261 -2.84 7.81 13.11
C SER A 261 -1.66 6.97 13.57
N PHE A 262 -0.51 7.12 12.94
CA PHE A 262 0.72 6.41 13.28
C PHE A 262 1.78 7.41 13.78
N GLN A 263 2.64 6.96 14.69
CA GLN A 263 3.85 7.66 15.09
C GLN A 263 4.95 6.64 15.39
N TRP A 264 5.93 6.55 14.50
CA TRP A 264 7.09 5.70 14.73
C TRP A 264 8.01 6.28 15.78
N GLN A 265 8.63 5.40 16.54
CA GLN A 265 9.55 5.71 17.62
C GLN A 265 10.82 4.87 17.49
N ARG A 266 11.96 5.46 17.84
CA ARG A 266 13.27 4.79 17.84
C ARG A 266 13.83 4.74 19.26
N SER A 267 14.53 3.66 19.58
CA SER A 267 15.37 3.51 20.76
C SER A 267 16.81 3.17 20.35
N VAL A 268 17.80 3.75 21.03
CA VAL A 268 19.24 3.55 20.77
C VAL A 268 19.90 2.58 21.77
N GLY A 269 19.16 1.59 22.25
CA GLY A 269 19.72 0.53 23.12
C GLY A 269 19.54 0.71 24.63
N ALA A 270 18.57 1.54 25.06
CA ALA A 270 18.28 1.76 26.49
C ALA A 270 16.79 1.58 26.85
N GLY A 271 15.98 1.01 25.96
CA GLY A 271 14.54 0.82 26.17
C GLY A 271 13.69 2.10 26.14
N VAL A 272 14.31 3.28 26.14
CA VAL A 272 13.63 4.57 25.94
C VAL A 272 13.36 4.79 24.46
N PHE A 273 12.10 5.02 24.11
CA PHE A 273 11.65 5.27 22.75
C PHE A 273 11.28 6.74 22.58
N THR A 274 11.81 7.37 21.54
CA THR A 274 11.52 8.76 21.16
C THR A 274 10.88 8.81 19.78
N ASN A 275 9.90 9.70 19.59
CA ASN A 275 9.24 9.90 18.31
C ASN A 275 10.24 10.26 17.21
N ILE A 276 10.10 9.62 16.06
CA ILE A 276 10.81 9.98 14.83
C ILE A 276 9.96 11.06 14.13
N PRO A 277 10.45 12.31 13.98
CA PRO A 277 9.68 13.38 13.37
C PRO A 277 9.20 13.02 11.96
N GLY A 278 7.91 13.25 11.68
CA GLY A 278 7.30 13.02 10.36
C GLY A 278 7.03 11.55 9.99
N ALA A 279 7.41 10.59 10.83
CA ALA A 279 7.18 9.17 10.57
C ALA A 279 5.76 8.76 11.00
N THR A 280 4.76 9.10 10.18
CA THR A 280 3.32 8.96 10.48
C THR A 280 2.58 7.98 9.56
N SER A 281 3.30 7.13 8.84
CA SER A 281 2.75 6.14 7.92
C SER A 281 2.80 4.72 8.48
N ARG A 282 2.08 3.78 7.86
CA ARG A 282 2.12 2.35 8.20
C ARG A 282 3.50 1.74 8.06
N THR A 283 4.27 2.21 7.09
CA THR A 283 5.67 1.84 6.88
C THR A 283 6.60 3.00 7.26
N PHE A 284 7.68 2.70 7.97
CA PHE A 284 8.80 3.59 8.19
C PHE A 284 10.02 3.09 7.43
N THR A 285 10.55 3.93 6.55
CA THR A 285 11.74 3.63 5.74
C THR A 285 12.92 4.49 6.18
N LEU A 286 14.02 3.84 6.50
CA LEU A 286 15.33 4.46 6.63
C LEU A 286 16.05 4.34 5.28
N ALA A 287 16.12 5.44 4.54
CA ALA A 287 16.62 5.45 3.17
C ALA A 287 18.11 5.02 3.05
N GLN A 288 18.90 5.35 4.07
CA GLN A 288 20.31 4.99 4.15
C GLN A 288 20.64 4.60 5.59
N VAL A 289 20.86 3.30 5.81
CA VAL A 289 21.29 2.75 7.10
C VAL A 289 22.75 3.11 7.36
N ARG A 290 23.07 3.57 8.57
CA ARG A 290 24.44 3.86 9.03
C ARG A 290 24.87 2.88 10.11
N ILE A 291 26.17 2.69 10.31
CA ILE A 291 26.66 1.86 11.43
C ILE A 291 26.19 2.37 12.81
N THR A 292 25.88 3.66 12.93
CA THR A 292 25.30 4.27 14.15
C THR A 292 23.84 3.88 14.39
N ASP A 293 23.21 3.18 13.45
CA ASP A 293 21.88 2.59 13.60
C ASP A 293 21.91 1.16 14.12
N ASP A 294 23.10 0.54 14.25
CA ASP A 294 23.24 -0.81 14.76
C ASP A 294 22.72 -0.93 16.20
N GLY A 295 21.90 -1.96 16.43
CA GLY A 295 21.25 -2.21 17.72
C GLY A 295 20.07 -1.28 18.02
N ALA A 296 19.73 -0.34 17.12
CA ALA A 296 18.53 0.48 17.30
C ALA A 296 17.26 -0.37 17.23
N SER A 297 16.25 0.00 18.01
CA SER A 297 14.93 -0.64 17.99
C SER A 297 13.85 0.34 17.53
N PHE A 298 12.91 -0.14 16.74
CA PHE A 298 11.82 0.63 16.14
C PHE A 298 10.47 0.05 16.57
N ARG A 299 9.55 0.92 16.98
CA ARG A 299 8.15 0.56 17.25
C ARG A 299 7.23 1.66 16.76
N VAL A 300 5.95 1.40 16.68
CA VAL A 300 4.94 2.40 16.27
C VAL A 300 3.82 2.48 17.29
N GLN A 301 3.45 3.71 17.61
CA GLN A 301 2.21 4.01 18.33
C GLN A 301 1.12 4.26 17.31
N VAL A 302 -0.04 3.64 17.51
CA VAL A 302 -1.19 3.76 16.63
C VAL A 302 -2.40 4.18 17.45
N ALA A 303 -3.22 5.06 16.89
CA ALA A 303 -4.43 5.54 17.54
C ALA A 303 -5.60 5.64 16.56
N ASN A 304 -6.80 5.50 17.09
CA ASN A 304 -8.05 5.86 16.44
C ASN A 304 -8.98 6.57 17.44
N ALA A 305 -10.19 6.92 17.02
CA ALA A 305 -11.18 7.58 17.88
C ALA A 305 -11.60 6.74 19.10
N PHE A 306 -11.27 5.45 19.13
CA PHE A 306 -11.74 4.49 20.13
C PHE A 306 -10.63 3.97 21.05
N GLY A 307 -9.36 4.34 20.80
CA GLY A 307 -8.25 3.91 21.63
C GLY A 307 -6.88 4.11 20.99
N ASN A 308 -5.86 3.57 21.66
CA ASN A 308 -4.49 3.53 21.20
C ASN A 308 -3.90 2.14 21.41
N ALA A 309 -2.92 1.78 20.58
CA ALA A 309 -2.11 0.59 20.74
C ALA A 309 -0.64 0.92 20.44
N THR A 310 0.28 0.14 21.00
CA THR A 310 1.71 0.22 20.72
C THR A 310 2.17 -1.13 20.21
N SER A 311 2.92 -1.14 19.11
CA SER A 311 3.47 -2.38 18.56
C SER A 311 4.57 -2.96 19.45
N GLY A 312 4.91 -4.23 19.22
CA GLY A 312 6.22 -4.77 19.59
C GLY A 312 7.34 -3.98 18.90
N ALA A 313 8.55 -4.09 19.44
CA ALA A 313 9.73 -3.43 18.88
C ALA A 313 10.52 -4.39 17.97
N ALA A 314 11.00 -3.85 16.84
CA ALA A 314 11.89 -4.53 15.92
C ALA A 314 13.31 -3.97 16.01
N SER A 315 14.33 -4.82 16.11
CA SER A 315 15.74 -4.40 16.09
C SER A 315 16.28 -4.28 14.67
N LEU A 316 17.19 -3.34 14.47
CA LEU A 316 18.02 -3.21 13.27
C LEU A 316 19.44 -3.66 13.59
N THR A 317 19.92 -4.68 12.88
CA THR A 317 21.33 -5.08 12.87
C THR A 317 21.98 -4.56 11.60
N VAL A 318 23.10 -3.84 11.73
CA VAL A 318 23.80 -3.24 10.60
C VAL A 318 25.15 -3.92 10.39
N ASN A 319 25.30 -4.56 9.24
CA ASN A 319 26.58 -5.10 8.81
C ASN A 319 27.34 -4.02 8.04
N ARG A 320 28.62 -3.80 8.36
CA ARG A 320 29.45 -2.88 7.57
C ARG A 320 29.53 -3.34 6.13
N ASP A 321 29.53 -2.37 5.22
CA ASP A 321 29.96 -2.64 3.86
C ASP A 321 31.48 -2.90 3.85
N THR A 322 31.86 -4.03 3.29
CA THR A 322 33.27 -4.43 3.09
C THR A 322 33.63 -4.52 1.61
N THR A 323 32.68 -4.21 0.72
CA THR A 323 32.90 -4.11 -0.71
C THR A 323 33.71 -2.84 -0.97
N ALA A 324 34.83 -2.96 -1.66
CA ALA A 324 35.63 -1.80 -2.01
C ALA A 324 34.96 -1.02 -3.17
N PRO A 325 35.01 0.32 -3.14
CA PRO A 325 34.51 1.15 -4.22
C PRO A 325 35.31 0.89 -5.51
N THR A 326 34.61 0.84 -6.64
CA THR A 326 35.23 0.74 -7.98
C THR A 326 35.15 2.07 -8.70
N ILE A 327 36.04 2.29 -9.67
CA ILE A 327 35.97 3.47 -10.55
C ILE A 327 34.86 3.24 -11.57
N ALA A 328 33.80 4.06 -11.49
CA ALA A 328 32.68 4.05 -12.42
C ALA A 328 32.98 4.90 -13.66
N ASP A 329 33.72 6.00 -13.50
CA ASP A 329 34.13 6.87 -14.60
C ASP A 329 35.41 7.65 -14.25
N ALA A 330 36.15 8.08 -15.28
CA ALA A 330 37.34 8.91 -15.16
C ALA A 330 37.43 9.89 -16.34
N LEU A 331 37.30 11.19 -16.06
CA LEU A 331 37.15 12.24 -17.07
C LEU A 331 38.14 13.39 -16.81
N THR A 332 38.65 14.05 -17.84
CA THR A 332 39.48 15.27 -17.65
C THR A 332 38.63 16.53 -17.44
N ARG A 333 37.39 16.55 -17.95
CA ARG A 333 36.51 17.73 -17.99
C ARG A 333 37.20 19.00 -18.53
N GLY A 334 38.12 18.83 -19.47
CA GLY A 334 38.89 19.95 -20.03
C GLY A 334 39.99 20.50 -19.12
N ASN A 335 40.24 19.91 -17.95
CA ASN A 335 41.42 20.21 -17.15
C ASN A 335 42.63 19.43 -17.74
N PRO A 336 43.63 20.10 -18.33
CA PRO A 336 44.78 19.41 -18.91
C PRO A 336 45.70 18.76 -17.85
N ASN A 337 45.53 19.13 -16.58
CA ASN A 337 46.39 18.70 -15.46
C ASN A 337 45.64 17.94 -14.36
N GLY A 338 44.39 17.52 -14.61
CA GLY A 338 43.58 16.87 -13.59
C GLY A 338 42.59 15.85 -14.15
N LEU A 339 42.19 14.93 -13.29
CA LEU A 339 41.18 13.93 -13.55
C LEU A 339 40.03 14.08 -12.54
N PHE A 340 38.83 13.76 -12.99
CA PHE A 340 37.63 13.60 -12.19
C PHE A 340 37.30 12.11 -12.18
N VAL A 341 37.45 11.46 -11.03
CA VAL A 341 37.09 10.05 -10.85
C VAL A 341 35.75 9.98 -10.14
N VAL A 342 34.80 9.27 -10.74
CA VAL A 342 33.51 8.93 -10.14
C VAL A 342 33.60 7.52 -9.60
N PHE A 343 33.28 7.33 -8.33
CA PHE A 343 33.24 6.00 -7.72
C PHE A 343 31.86 5.34 -7.86
N SER A 344 31.81 4.01 -7.78
CA SER A 344 30.56 3.24 -7.80
C SER A 344 29.67 3.49 -6.58
N GLU A 345 30.22 4.09 -5.53
CA GLU A 345 29.54 4.39 -4.26
C GLU A 345 30.18 5.60 -3.56
N GLN A 346 29.61 5.99 -2.41
CA GLN A 346 30.20 7.08 -1.62
C GLN A 346 31.51 6.65 -0.98
N VAL A 347 32.54 7.48 -1.15
CA VAL A 347 33.82 7.35 -0.46
C VAL A 347 33.94 8.39 0.65
N THR A 348 34.61 8.05 1.75
CA THR A 348 34.85 9.01 2.82
C THR A 348 35.83 10.09 2.37
N ALA A 349 35.70 11.31 2.88
CA ALA A 349 36.64 12.39 2.58
C ALA A 349 38.09 11.99 2.91
N ILE A 350 38.30 11.29 4.02
CA ILE A 350 39.63 10.83 4.47
C ILE A 350 40.29 9.94 3.41
N THR A 351 39.56 8.94 2.91
CA THR A 351 40.10 8.02 1.89
C THR A 351 40.18 8.69 0.52
N ALA A 352 39.26 9.60 0.21
CA ALA A 352 39.17 10.26 -1.08
C ALA A 352 40.26 11.34 -1.31
N THR A 353 40.66 12.07 -0.28
CA THR A 353 41.68 13.13 -0.41
C THR A 353 43.10 12.63 -0.20
N ASN A 354 43.27 11.36 0.15
CA ASN A 354 44.60 10.77 0.28
C ASN A 354 45.14 10.40 -1.11
N LYS A 355 46.00 11.26 -1.67
CA LYS A 355 46.64 11.05 -2.98
C LYS A 355 47.33 9.69 -3.14
N ASN A 356 47.79 9.08 -2.04
CA ASN A 356 48.49 7.80 -2.08
C ASN A 356 47.55 6.60 -2.36
N ASN A 357 46.24 6.81 -2.30
CA ASN A 357 45.25 5.80 -2.69
C ASN A 357 45.05 5.72 -4.22
N TYR A 358 45.78 6.51 -4.99
CA TYR A 358 45.58 6.67 -6.43
C TYR A 358 46.86 6.43 -7.21
N THR A 359 46.73 5.70 -8.31
CA THR A 359 47.77 5.53 -9.30
C THR A 359 47.20 5.77 -10.69
N ILE A 360 48.00 6.41 -11.54
CA ILE A 360 47.66 6.62 -12.94
C ILE A 360 48.75 5.90 -13.75
N ASN A 361 48.32 5.09 -14.71
CA ASN A 361 49.23 4.31 -15.54
C ASN A 361 50.23 5.22 -16.29
N ASN A 362 51.33 4.63 -16.77
CA ASN A 362 52.39 5.31 -17.53
C ASN A 362 53.22 6.33 -16.71
N GLY A 363 53.34 6.12 -15.40
CA GLY A 363 54.26 6.88 -14.55
C GLY A 363 53.78 8.29 -14.17
N VAL A 364 52.48 8.59 -14.37
CA VAL A 364 51.91 9.88 -13.98
C VAL A 364 51.82 9.96 -12.46
N THR A 365 52.39 11.02 -11.89
CA THR A 365 52.39 11.27 -10.43
C THR A 365 51.14 12.02 -10.01
N VAL A 366 50.45 11.52 -8.97
CA VAL A 366 49.31 12.21 -8.36
C VAL A 366 49.83 13.20 -7.32
N ASN A 367 49.64 14.50 -7.57
CA ASN A 367 50.16 15.56 -6.70
C ASN A 367 49.19 15.95 -5.57
N GLY A 368 47.89 15.76 -5.78
CA GLY A 368 46.84 16.00 -4.81
C GLY A 368 45.60 15.18 -5.13
N ALA A 369 44.68 15.13 -4.18
CA ALA A 369 43.32 14.63 -4.39
C ALA A 369 42.38 15.45 -3.52
N SER A 370 41.25 15.85 -4.07
CA SER A 370 40.21 16.61 -3.38
C SER A 370 38.84 16.00 -3.65
N LEU A 371 37.99 15.93 -2.62
CA LEU A 371 36.63 15.41 -2.77
C LEU A 371 35.69 16.56 -3.17
N GLN A 372 34.95 16.40 -4.26
CA GLN A 372 33.88 17.32 -4.63
C GLN A 372 32.53 16.79 -4.12
N ALA A 373 31.83 17.62 -3.33
CA ALA A 373 30.48 17.31 -2.90
C ALA A 373 29.51 17.50 -4.08
N ARG A 374 28.72 16.46 -4.40
CA ARG A 374 27.59 16.57 -5.32
C ARG A 374 26.27 16.51 -4.54
N PRO A 375 25.21 17.23 -4.94
CA PRO A 375 23.88 17.12 -4.33
C PRO A 375 23.16 15.76 -4.54
N SER A 376 23.77 14.75 -5.17
CA SER A 376 23.18 13.43 -5.46
C SER A 376 24.26 12.40 -5.89
N PRO A 377 24.06 11.07 -5.83
CA PRO A 377 25.15 10.09 -6.01
C PRO A 377 25.56 9.90 -7.50
N PRO A 378 26.82 9.50 -7.81
CA PRO A 378 27.97 9.24 -6.92
C PRO A 378 28.93 10.44 -6.76
N ALA A 379 29.88 10.33 -5.82
CA ALA A 379 30.88 11.35 -5.47
C ALA A 379 32.05 11.41 -6.47
N GLU A 380 32.60 12.61 -6.68
CA GLU A 380 33.73 12.89 -7.57
C GLU A 380 35.00 13.23 -6.78
N VAL A 381 36.14 12.68 -7.17
CA VAL A 381 37.45 13.08 -6.67
C VAL A 381 38.21 13.78 -7.78
N THR A 382 38.70 14.99 -7.50
CA THR A 382 39.53 15.80 -8.40
C THR A 382 41.00 15.63 -8.04
N PHE A 383 41.83 15.28 -9.03
CA PHE A 383 43.27 15.14 -8.92
C PHE A 383 44.01 16.38 -9.40
#